data_AF-A0A848UHP9-F1
#
_entry.id   AF-A0A848UHP9-F1
#
_cell.length_a   1.000
_cell.length_b   1.000
_cell.length_c   1.000
_cell.angle_alpha   90.00
_cell.angle_beta   90.00
_cell.angle_gamma   90.00
#
_symmetry.space_group_name_H-M   'P 1'
#
loop_
_entity.id
_entity.type
_entity.pdbx_description
1 polymer ?
#
loop_
_entity_poly.entity_id
_entity_poly.type
_entity_poly.pdbx_seq_one_letter_code
_entity_poly.pdbx_strand_id
1 'polypeptide(L)'
;LYTESHPGFTGRVTVPLLWDDSNSLIVSNDSALIMRALDRIDQRRFSLVPGHLVDRIDSLNAYIHTGLANAVYRAGLAQAQSAHDEAIADVFATLAALEKRLSRSRYLLGDAMCEADLRLFATLVRFDAVYVTHFRCTRHRLTDYPNLWAYARDIYAWPGVYATVSFDAILDGYYRNDGWHNPHGIIPERPAADWTIPSGRSRVGPACLWTADGQLLSAPIEDDQ
;
A
#
# COMPACT_ATOMS: atom_id res chain seq x y z
N LEU A 1 -8.43 -6.72 23.91
CA LEU A 1 -9.08 -6.23 22.67
C LEU A 1 -10.08 -7.22 22.05
N TYR A 2 -9.71 -8.22 21.24
CA TYR A 2 -10.71 -9.09 20.59
C TYR A 2 -11.59 -9.88 21.56
N THR A 3 -10.98 -10.59 22.52
CA THR A 3 -11.70 -11.32 23.57
C THR A 3 -12.38 -10.43 24.59
N GLU A 4 -11.92 -9.18 24.70
CA GLU A 4 -12.48 -8.16 25.59
C GLU A 4 -13.75 -7.55 24.99
N SER A 5 -13.71 -7.21 23.70
CA SER A 5 -14.89 -6.76 22.95
C SER A 5 -15.91 -7.87 22.73
N HIS A 6 -15.46 -9.12 22.55
CA HIS A 6 -16.31 -10.29 22.31
C HIS A 6 -15.81 -11.50 23.11
N PRO A 7 -16.31 -11.72 24.34
CA PRO A 7 -15.96 -12.87 25.19
C PRO A 7 -16.40 -14.18 24.53
N GLY A 8 -15.49 -14.81 23.78
CA GLY A 8 -15.79 -15.98 22.94
C GLY A 8 -15.33 -15.87 21.49
N PHE A 9 -14.62 -14.80 21.13
CA PHE A 9 -14.03 -14.68 19.79
C PHE A 9 -13.05 -15.82 19.48
N THR A 10 -13.33 -16.57 18.41
CA THR A 10 -12.48 -17.67 17.89
C THR A 10 -11.97 -17.41 16.47
N GLY A 11 -12.11 -16.18 15.96
CA GLY A 11 -11.71 -15.79 14.62
C GLY A 11 -10.22 -15.46 14.52
N ARG A 12 -9.81 -14.96 13.34
CA ARG A 12 -8.46 -14.43 13.14
C ARG A 12 -8.33 -13.06 13.81
N VAL A 13 -7.28 -12.91 14.63
CA VAL A 13 -6.88 -11.63 15.22
C VAL A 13 -6.06 -10.88 14.17
N THR A 14 -6.57 -9.74 13.70
CA THR A 14 -5.95 -8.96 12.61
C THR A 14 -5.74 -7.51 13.02
N VAL A 15 -4.80 -6.86 12.36
CA VAL A 15 -4.62 -5.40 12.36
C VAL A 15 -4.87 -4.86 10.95
N PRO A 16 -5.27 -3.59 10.79
CA PRO A 16 -5.55 -2.58 11.82
C PRO A 16 -6.86 -2.81 12.60
N LEU A 17 -7.01 -2.10 13.72
CA LEU A 17 -8.22 -2.07 14.55
C LEU A 17 -8.62 -0.63 14.83
N LEU A 18 -9.90 -0.30 14.65
CA LEU A 18 -10.53 0.88 15.22
C LEU A 18 -11.22 0.46 16.51
N TRP A 19 -10.75 1.01 17.63
CA TRP A 19 -11.18 0.67 18.99
C TRP A 19 -11.92 1.85 19.61
N ASP A 20 -13.06 1.58 20.23
CA ASP A 20 -13.76 2.50 21.10
C ASP A 20 -13.35 2.21 22.55
N ASP A 21 -12.54 3.10 23.10
CA ASP A 21 -12.01 2.98 24.45
C ASP A 21 -13.07 3.14 25.54
N SER A 22 -14.05 4.01 25.31
CA SER A 22 -15.10 4.30 26.30
C SER A 22 -16.02 3.10 26.52
N ASN A 23 -16.30 2.35 25.45
CA ASN A 23 -17.16 1.17 25.52
C ASN A 23 -16.38 -0.16 25.44
N SER A 24 -15.05 -0.08 25.37
CA SER A 24 -14.15 -1.24 25.27
C SER A 24 -14.55 -2.23 24.16
N LEU A 25 -14.80 -1.71 22.94
CA LEU A 25 -15.25 -2.52 21.81
C LEU A 25 -14.51 -2.23 20.50
N ILE A 26 -14.37 -3.27 19.68
CA ILE A 26 -13.87 -3.13 18.32
C ILE A 26 -14.99 -2.56 17.44
N VAL A 27 -14.77 -1.38 16.89
CA VAL A 27 -15.68 -0.73 15.93
C VAL A 27 -15.52 -1.33 14.55
N SER A 28 -14.28 -1.54 14.11
CA SER A 28 -13.96 -2.17 12.81
C SER A 28 -12.56 -2.75 12.81
N ASN A 29 -12.37 -3.84 12.07
CA ASN A 29 -11.06 -4.37 11.67
C ASN A 29 -10.89 -4.39 10.14
N ASP A 30 -11.79 -3.74 9.40
CA ASP A 30 -11.68 -3.59 7.95
C ASP A 30 -10.88 -2.32 7.61
N SER A 31 -9.64 -2.52 7.15
CA SER A 31 -8.74 -1.42 6.80
C SER A 31 -9.31 -0.43 5.78
N ALA A 32 -10.09 -0.89 4.79
CA ALA A 32 -10.64 -0.01 3.76
C ALA A 32 -11.77 0.85 4.34
N LEU A 33 -12.63 0.26 5.16
CA LEU A 33 -13.68 1.02 5.84
C LEU A 33 -13.10 2.01 6.85
N ILE A 34 -12.05 1.62 7.58
CA ILE A 34 -11.35 2.52 8.52
C ILE A 34 -10.75 3.70 7.76
N MET A 35 -10.04 3.48 6.64
CA MET A 35 -9.47 4.55 5.82
C MET A 35 -10.55 5.54 5.35
N ARG A 36 -11.69 5.04 4.85
CA ARG A 36 -12.81 5.91 4.40
C ARG A 36 -13.52 6.62 5.53
N ALA A 37 -13.65 5.98 6.70
CA ALA A 37 -14.20 6.63 7.87
C ALA A 37 -13.30 7.79 8.30
N LEU A 38 -11.98 7.57 8.38
CA LEU A 38 -11.01 8.61 8.68
C LEU A 38 -11.06 9.75 7.66
N ASP A 39 -11.10 9.45 6.35
CA ASP A 39 -11.23 10.47 5.29
C ASP A 39 -12.48 11.34 5.44
N ARG A 40 -13.59 10.79 5.92
CA ARG A 40 -14.86 11.51 6.08
C ARG A 40 -14.97 12.32 7.36
N ILE A 41 -14.43 11.82 8.47
CA ILE A 41 -14.52 12.52 9.76
C ILE A 41 -13.49 13.62 9.89
N ASP A 42 -12.41 13.54 9.10
CA ASP A 42 -11.39 14.55 9.13
C ASP A 42 -11.91 15.86 8.54
N GLN A 43 -11.80 16.95 9.30
CA GLN A 43 -12.15 18.30 8.83
C GLN A 43 -11.05 18.91 7.96
N ARG A 44 -10.13 18.08 7.44
CA ARG A 44 -9.05 18.50 6.55
C ARG A 44 -9.59 19.22 5.32
N ARG A 45 -8.75 20.10 4.77
CA ARG A 45 -8.99 20.78 3.48
C ARG A 45 -8.95 19.83 2.27
N PHE A 46 -8.73 18.53 2.47
CA PHE A 46 -8.58 17.55 1.40
C PHE A 46 -9.28 16.22 1.72
N SER A 47 -9.54 15.44 0.66
CA SER A 47 -10.08 14.08 0.69
C SER A 47 -9.28 13.21 -0.29
N LEU A 48 -9.02 11.98 0.10
CA LEU A 48 -8.45 10.93 -0.75
C LEU A 48 -9.53 10.14 -1.50
N VAL A 49 -10.81 10.39 -1.18
CA VAL A 49 -11.98 9.74 -1.76
C VAL A 49 -13.03 10.79 -2.17
N PRO A 50 -12.67 11.75 -3.06
CA PRO A 50 -13.63 12.75 -3.50
C PRO A 50 -14.80 12.07 -4.22
N GLY A 51 -16.02 12.55 -3.97
CA GLY A 51 -17.25 11.86 -4.38
C GLY A 51 -17.32 11.50 -5.87
N HIS A 52 -16.79 12.37 -6.74
CA HIS A 52 -16.79 12.16 -8.19
C HIS A 52 -15.80 11.08 -8.69
N LEU A 53 -14.91 10.56 -7.84
CA LEU A 53 -13.93 9.52 -8.19
C LEU A 53 -14.20 8.16 -7.55
N VAL A 54 -15.19 8.03 -6.67
CA VAL A 54 -15.45 6.80 -5.88
C VAL A 54 -15.44 5.55 -6.75
N ASP A 55 -16.23 5.50 -7.82
CA ASP A 55 -16.32 4.31 -8.69
C ASP A 55 -14.99 3.97 -9.38
N ARG A 56 -14.20 5.00 -9.74
CA ARG A 56 -12.89 4.82 -10.36
C ARG A 56 -11.86 4.32 -9.35
N ILE A 57 -11.92 4.83 -8.12
CA ILE A 57 -11.08 4.39 -7.00
C ILE A 57 -11.41 2.93 -6.66
N ASP A 58 -12.68 2.58 -6.55
CA ASP A 58 -13.15 1.22 -6.26
C ASP A 58 -12.70 0.22 -7.32
N SER A 59 -12.91 0.56 -8.59
CA SER A 59 -12.48 -0.26 -9.72
C SER A 59 -10.97 -0.48 -9.71
N LEU A 60 -10.20 0.57 -9.43
CA LEU A 60 -8.74 0.48 -9.42
C LEU A 60 -8.21 -0.28 -8.21
N ASN A 61 -8.81 -0.09 -7.04
CA ASN A 61 -8.50 -0.85 -5.84
C ASN A 61 -8.76 -2.34 -6.03
N ALA A 62 -9.88 -2.72 -6.66
CA ALA A 62 -10.19 -4.12 -6.96
C ALA A 62 -9.16 -4.73 -7.91
N TYR A 63 -8.76 -3.99 -8.95
CA TYR A 63 -7.71 -4.40 -9.89
C TYR A 63 -6.36 -4.61 -9.20
N ILE A 64 -5.91 -3.62 -8.42
CA ILE A 64 -4.62 -3.67 -7.69
C ILE A 64 -4.65 -4.76 -6.61
N HIS A 65 -5.77 -4.94 -5.91
CA HIS A 65 -5.92 -5.98 -4.92
C HIS A 65 -5.76 -7.37 -5.56
N THR A 66 -6.57 -7.66 -6.58
CA THR A 66 -6.57 -8.97 -7.25
C THR A 66 -5.23 -9.26 -7.93
N GLY A 67 -4.71 -8.30 -8.69
CA GLY A 67 -3.54 -8.47 -9.54
C GLY A 67 -2.21 -8.24 -8.86
N LEU A 68 -2.17 -7.65 -7.66
CA LEU A 68 -0.91 -7.34 -6.98
C LEU A 68 -0.97 -7.61 -5.48
N ALA A 69 -1.76 -6.86 -4.70
CA ALA A 69 -1.69 -6.90 -3.24
C ALA A 69 -2.02 -8.30 -2.67
N ASN A 70 -3.02 -8.99 -3.23
CA ASN A 70 -3.32 -10.38 -2.90
C ASN A 70 -2.46 -11.36 -3.71
N ALA A 71 -2.11 -11.01 -4.95
CA ALA A 71 -1.34 -11.89 -5.83
C ALA A 71 0.07 -12.21 -5.29
N VAL A 72 0.75 -11.27 -4.63
CA VAL A 72 2.05 -11.55 -4.00
C VAL A 72 1.93 -12.59 -2.88
N TYR A 73 0.84 -12.57 -2.09
CA TYR A 73 0.57 -13.60 -1.08
C TYR A 73 0.19 -14.93 -1.70
N ARG A 74 -0.63 -14.92 -2.77
CA ARG A 74 -0.94 -16.15 -3.52
C ARG A 74 0.34 -16.80 -4.05
N ALA A 75 1.28 -16.01 -4.56
CA ALA A 75 2.58 -16.50 -5.01
C ALA A 75 3.41 -17.05 -3.85
N GLY A 76 3.54 -16.29 -2.76
CA GLY A 76 4.38 -16.66 -1.62
C GLY A 76 3.91 -17.86 -0.83
N LEU A 77 2.59 -18.06 -0.74
CA LEU A 77 1.94 -19.13 0.03
C LEU A 77 1.50 -20.31 -0.85
N ALA A 78 1.84 -20.30 -2.13
CA ALA A 78 1.49 -21.37 -3.06
C ALA A 78 2.13 -22.69 -2.62
N GLN A 79 1.32 -23.76 -2.59
CA GLN A 79 1.77 -25.13 -2.31
C GLN A 79 1.97 -25.97 -3.58
N ALA A 80 1.77 -25.38 -4.76
CA ALA A 80 1.92 -26.01 -6.06
C ALA A 80 2.57 -25.03 -7.06
N GLN A 81 3.44 -25.55 -7.93
CA GLN A 81 4.15 -24.74 -8.92
C GLN A 81 3.20 -23.98 -9.84
N SER A 82 2.14 -24.63 -10.34
CA SER A 82 1.17 -23.98 -11.23
C SER A 82 0.44 -22.81 -10.58
N ALA A 83 0.10 -22.92 -9.29
CA ALA A 83 -0.54 -21.84 -8.54
C ALA A 83 0.43 -20.66 -8.31
N HIS A 84 1.70 -20.95 -8.08
CA HIS A 84 2.74 -19.93 -8.01
C HIS A 84 2.90 -19.22 -9.37
N ASP A 85 3.01 -19.98 -10.46
CA ASP A 85 3.21 -19.45 -11.81
C ASP A 85 2.06 -18.54 -12.26
N GLU A 86 0.81 -18.93 -11.97
CA GLU A 86 -0.38 -18.11 -12.24
C GLU A 86 -0.35 -16.80 -11.45
N ALA A 87 -0.08 -16.86 -10.15
CA ALA A 87 -0.01 -15.67 -9.30
C ALA A 87 1.14 -14.72 -9.72
N ILE A 88 2.29 -15.28 -10.10
CA ILE A 88 3.43 -14.52 -10.63
C ILE A 88 3.07 -13.85 -11.96
N ALA A 89 2.34 -14.53 -12.85
CA ALA A 89 1.86 -13.93 -14.08
C ALA A 89 0.97 -12.71 -13.81
N ASP A 90 0.05 -12.81 -12.85
CA ASP A 90 -0.83 -11.71 -12.44
C ASP A 90 -0.04 -10.52 -11.86
N VAL A 91 0.91 -10.79 -10.95
CA VAL A 91 1.77 -9.75 -10.34
C VAL A 91 2.47 -8.93 -11.41
N PHE A 92 3.18 -9.59 -12.31
CA PHE A 92 4.01 -8.87 -13.28
C PHE A 92 3.20 -8.27 -14.43
N ALA A 93 2.05 -8.85 -14.81
CA ALA A 93 1.11 -8.21 -15.72
C ALA A 93 0.55 -6.91 -15.13
N THR A 94 0.21 -6.93 -13.84
CA THR A 94 -0.31 -5.77 -13.11
C THR A 94 0.75 -4.69 -12.95
N LEU A 95 1.97 -5.04 -12.53
CA LEU A 95 3.09 -4.08 -12.44
C LEU A 95 3.39 -3.44 -13.80
N ALA A 96 3.40 -4.22 -14.90
CA ALA A 96 3.62 -3.68 -16.24
C ALA A 96 2.52 -2.70 -16.67
N ALA A 97 1.25 -2.99 -16.35
CA ALA A 97 0.13 -2.09 -16.65
C ALA A 97 0.22 -0.79 -15.83
N LEU A 98 0.55 -0.88 -14.55
CA LEU A 98 0.75 0.27 -13.66
C LEU A 98 1.96 1.11 -14.07
N GLU A 99 3.07 0.49 -14.44
CA GLU A 99 4.25 1.17 -14.98
C GLU A 99 3.89 2.02 -16.21
N LYS A 100 3.16 1.42 -17.16
CA LYS A 100 2.68 2.13 -18.36
C LYS A 100 1.75 3.28 -17.99
N ARG A 101 0.84 3.08 -17.04
CA ARG A 101 -0.09 4.12 -16.57
C ARG A 101 0.66 5.31 -15.96
N LEU A 102 1.60 5.03 -15.06
CA LEU A 102 2.38 6.02 -14.34
C LEU A 102 3.41 6.74 -15.22
N SER A 103 3.68 6.25 -16.44
CA SER A 103 4.48 7.00 -17.42
C SER A 103 3.83 8.32 -17.89
N ARG A 104 2.51 8.46 -17.73
CA ARG A 104 1.72 9.59 -18.27
C ARG A 104 1.08 10.50 -17.23
N SER A 105 1.09 10.09 -15.97
CA SER A 105 0.36 10.77 -14.88
C SER A 105 1.15 10.61 -13.59
N ARG A 106 1.12 11.62 -12.71
CA ARG A 106 1.87 11.59 -11.45
C ARG A 106 1.33 10.57 -10.45
N TYR A 107 0.02 10.41 -10.39
CA TYR A 107 -0.68 9.44 -9.54
C TYR A 107 -1.62 8.58 -10.37
N LEU A 108 -2.22 7.60 -9.71
CA LEU A 108 -3.06 6.62 -10.36
C LEU A 108 -4.28 7.21 -11.06
N LEU A 109 -4.85 8.33 -10.61
CA LEU A 109 -6.01 8.97 -11.24
C LEU A 109 -5.72 10.38 -11.77
N GLY A 110 -4.46 10.72 -12.05
CA GLY A 110 -4.05 12.01 -12.62
C GLY A 110 -2.98 12.70 -11.77
N ASP A 111 -3.20 13.97 -11.44
CA ASP A 111 -2.21 14.81 -10.75
C ASP A 111 -2.42 14.89 -9.24
N ALA A 112 -3.55 14.38 -8.73
CA ALA A 112 -3.84 14.32 -7.30
C ALA A 112 -3.86 12.89 -6.76
N MET A 113 -3.27 12.72 -5.58
CA MET A 113 -3.26 11.45 -4.85
C MET A 113 -4.68 11.09 -4.37
N CYS A 114 -4.99 9.80 -4.40
CA CYS A 114 -6.24 9.24 -3.87
C CYS A 114 -5.97 7.99 -3.00
N GLU A 115 -7.01 7.42 -2.41
CA GLU A 115 -6.93 6.19 -1.59
C GLU A 115 -6.19 5.05 -2.29
N ALA A 116 -6.41 4.89 -3.61
CA ALA A 116 -5.76 3.82 -4.37
C ALA A 116 -4.24 3.94 -4.40
N ASP A 117 -3.70 5.17 -4.34
CA ASP A 117 -2.27 5.40 -4.34
C ASP A 117 -1.62 4.91 -3.04
N LEU A 118 -2.23 5.21 -1.90
CA LEU A 118 -1.74 4.74 -0.59
C LEU A 118 -1.85 3.22 -0.46
N ARG A 119 -2.93 2.61 -0.98
CA ARG A 119 -3.10 1.16 -1.00
C ARG A 119 -2.06 0.47 -1.87
N LEU A 120 -1.75 1.03 -3.04
CA LEU A 120 -0.66 0.53 -3.89
C LEU A 120 0.70 0.67 -3.20
N PHE A 121 0.98 1.85 -2.64
CA PHE A 121 2.24 2.15 -1.95
C PHE A 121 2.56 1.15 -0.83
N ALA A 122 1.56 0.77 -0.03
CA ALA A 122 1.72 -0.22 1.02
C ALA A 122 2.26 -1.57 0.50
N THR A 123 1.94 -1.93 -0.74
CA THR A 123 2.50 -3.12 -1.40
C THR A 123 3.89 -2.84 -1.98
N LEU A 124 4.07 -1.71 -2.68
CA LEU A 124 5.35 -1.38 -3.33
C LEU A 124 6.50 -1.23 -2.34
N VAL A 125 6.28 -0.59 -1.18
CA VAL A 125 7.32 -0.37 -0.16
C VAL A 125 7.89 -1.67 0.42
N ARG A 126 7.14 -2.78 0.32
CA ARG A 126 7.55 -4.11 0.78
C ARG A 126 8.11 -4.99 -0.34
N PHE A 127 7.99 -4.57 -1.59
CA PHE A 127 8.20 -5.44 -2.75
C PHE A 127 9.63 -5.99 -2.80
N ASP A 128 10.63 -5.13 -2.84
CA ASP A 128 12.03 -5.58 -2.94
C ASP A 128 12.55 -6.20 -1.64
N ALA A 129 12.13 -5.67 -0.49
CA ALA A 129 12.61 -6.12 0.81
C ALA A 129 12.03 -7.50 1.22
N VAL A 130 10.81 -7.81 0.76
CA VAL A 130 10.08 -9.01 1.17
C VAL A 130 9.66 -9.83 -0.05
N TYR A 131 8.82 -9.29 -0.93
CA TYR A 131 8.11 -10.11 -1.90
C TYR A 131 9.03 -10.72 -2.96
N VAL A 132 10.08 -10.02 -3.38
CA VAL A 132 11.09 -10.55 -4.30
C VAL A 132 11.73 -11.83 -3.76
N THR A 133 12.19 -11.80 -2.50
CA THR A 133 12.92 -12.92 -1.89
C THR A 133 11.99 -13.91 -1.20
N HIS A 134 11.25 -13.46 -0.18
CA HIS A 134 10.42 -14.30 0.68
C HIS A 134 9.26 -14.94 -0.07
N PHE A 135 8.61 -14.19 -0.98
CA PHE A 135 7.50 -14.69 -1.80
C PHE A 135 7.91 -15.11 -3.22
N ARG A 136 9.22 -15.08 -3.53
CA ARG A 136 9.79 -15.52 -4.82
C ARG A 136 9.24 -14.74 -6.02
N CYS A 137 8.82 -13.49 -5.85
CA CYS A 137 8.43 -12.59 -6.93
C CYS A 137 9.65 -12.00 -7.65
N THR A 138 10.47 -12.84 -8.29
CA THR A 138 11.86 -12.50 -8.68
C THR A 138 12.06 -11.97 -10.11
N ARG A 139 11.01 -11.88 -10.95
CA ARG A 139 11.18 -11.52 -12.38
C ARG A 139 11.81 -10.14 -12.57
N HIS A 140 11.38 -9.15 -11.78
CA HIS A 140 11.92 -7.80 -11.75
C HIS A 140 11.77 -7.24 -10.34
N ARG A 141 12.73 -6.42 -9.90
CA ARG A 141 12.60 -5.61 -8.69
C ARG A 141 11.76 -4.37 -8.98
N LEU A 142 11.21 -3.74 -7.94
CA LEU A 142 10.58 -2.43 -8.03
C LEU A 142 11.55 -1.41 -8.63
N THR A 143 12.82 -1.42 -8.21
CA THR A 143 13.84 -0.50 -8.75
C THR A 143 14.11 -0.65 -10.24
N ASP A 144 13.72 -1.77 -10.85
CA ASP A 144 13.88 -2.00 -12.29
C ASP A 144 12.75 -1.37 -13.11
N TYR A 145 11.68 -0.88 -12.46
CA TYR A 145 10.56 -0.15 -13.06
C TYR A 145 10.73 1.37 -12.86
N PRO A 146 11.14 2.15 -13.87
CA PRO A 146 11.50 3.55 -13.67
C PRO A 146 10.32 4.43 -13.20
N ASN A 147 9.09 4.21 -13.71
CA ASN A 147 7.95 5.03 -13.29
C ASN A 147 7.38 4.58 -11.93
N LEU A 148 7.25 3.28 -11.68
CA LEU A 148 6.82 2.74 -10.39
C LEU A 148 7.81 3.07 -9.27
N TRP A 149 9.11 2.96 -9.51
CA TRP A 149 10.13 3.30 -8.52
C TRP A 149 10.12 4.79 -8.19
N ALA A 150 10.04 5.64 -9.23
CA ALA A 150 9.89 7.08 -9.04
C ALA A 150 8.58 7.40 -8.29
N TYR A 151 7.47 6.76 -8.65
CA TYR A 151 6.17 6.93 -8.00
C TYR A 151 6.20 6.53 -6.52
N ALA A 152 6.77 5.37 -6.18
CA ALA A 152 6.84 4.90 -4.81
C ALA A 152 7.69 5.83 -3.93
N ARG A 153 8.83 6.34 -4.46
CA ARG A 153 9.64 7.36 -3.77
C ARG A 153 8.92 8.70 -3.63
N ASP A 154 8.11 9.07 -4.62
CA ASP A 154 7.31 10.30 -4.56
C ASP A 154 6.34 10.23 -3.39
N ILE A 155 5.58 9.13 -3.25
CA ILE A 155 4.67 8.88 -2.13
C ILE A 155 5.44 8.80 -0.80
N TYR A 156 6.56 8.09 -0.77
CA TYR A 156 7.41 7.99 0.43
C TYR A 156 7.85 9.35 0.97
N ALA A 157 8.12 10.31 0.09
CA ALA A 157 8.55 11.66 0.44
C ALA A 157 7.40 12.58 0.92
N TRP A 158 6.14 12.14 0.86
CA TRP A 158 5.03 12.96 1.37
C TRP A 158 5.14 13.14 2.89
N PRO A 159 4.83 14.35 3.41
CA PRO A 159 4.73 14.59 4.84
C PRO A 159 3.86 13.54 5.53
N GLY A 160 4.33 13.02 6.66
CA GLY A 160 3.66 11.96 7.42
C GLY A 160 3.82 10.54 6.86
N VAL A 161 4.15 10.34 5.57
CA VAL A 161 4.31 8.98 5.02
C VAL A 161 5.66 8.38 5.41
N TYR A 162 6.76 9.11 5.23
CA TYR A 162 8.12 8.64 5.56
C TYR A 162 8.20 8.03 6.98
N ALA A 163 7.64 8.72 7.96
CA ALA A 163 7.69 8.33 9.37
C ALA A 163 6.89 7.06 9.69
N THR A 164 5.98 6.64 8.81
CA THR A 164 5.17 5.41 8.99
C THR A 164 5.86 4.15 8.52
N VAL A 165 7.01 4.26 7.85
CA VAL A 165 7.71 3.13 7.23
C VAL A 165 8.91 2.73 8.09
N SER A 166 8.79 1.60 8.79
CA SER A 166 9.92 0.91 9.40
C SER A 166 10.25 -0.35 8.61
N PHE A 167 11.40 -0.34 7.92
CA PHE A 167 11.87 -1.51 7.18
C PHE A 167 12.25 -2.67 8.12
N ASP A 168 12.79 -2.36 9.29
CA ASP A 168 13.09 -3.37 10.31
C ASP A 168 11.80 -4.08 10.74
N ALA A 169 10.74 -3.33 11.07
CA ALA A 169 9.45 -3.92 11.46
C ALA A 169 8.80 -4.71 10.30
N ILE A 170 8.95 -4.25 9.06
CA ILE A 170 8.50 -4.99 7.87
C ILE A 170 9.26 -6.33 7.78
N LEU A 171 10.58 -6.31 7.85
CA LEU A 171 11.40 -7.52 7.73
C LEU A 171 11.12 -8.50 8.87
N ASP A 172 11.15 -8.03 10.12
CA ASP A 172 10.84 -8.85 11.29
C ASP A 172 9.44 -9.49 11.16
N GLY A 173 8.45 -8.70 10.75
CA GLY A 173 7.06 -9.12 10.62
C GLY A 173 6.83 -10.24 9.60
N TYR A 174 7.60 -10.31 8.52
CA TYR A 174 7.47 -11.38 7.52
C TYR A 174 8.40 -12.56 7.80
N TYR A 175 9.68 -12.29 8.04
CA TYR A 175 10.68 -13.35 8.14
C TYR A 175 10.60 -14.11 9.47
N ARG A 176 10.07 -13.53 10.55
CA ARG A 176 9.91 -14.25 11.84
C ARG A 176 8.54 -14.88 12.05
N ASN A 177 7.49 -14.33 11.46
CA ASN A 177 6.12 -14.84 11.68
C ASN A 177 5.70 -15.92 10.67
N ASP A 178 6.39 -16.05 9.53
CA ASP A 178 6.13 -17.07 8.52
C ASP A 178 7.03 -18.29 8.69
N GLY A 179 6.86 -19.00 9.81
CA GLY A 179 7.72 -20.12 10.19
C GLY A 179 7.68 -21.32 9.24
N TRP A 180 6.67 -21.42 8.37
CA TRP A 180 6.58 -22.52 7.39
C TRP A 180 7.51 -22.29 6.20
N HIS A 181 7.66 -21.04 5.76
CA HIS A 181 8.50 -20.69 4.62
C HIS A 181 9.90 -20.22 5.03
N ASN A 182 10.08 -19.77 6.28
CA ASN A 182 11.37 -19.41 6.85
C ASN A 182 11.57 -20.04 8.25
N PRO A 183 11.81 -21.36 8.34
CA PRO A 183 11.84 -22.10 9.61
C PRO A 183 12.98 -21.67 10.54
N HIS A 184 14.03 -21.06 10.02
CA HIS A 184 15.16 -20.57 10.81
C HIS A 184 15.03 -19.10 11.22
N GLY A 185 13.98 -18.39 10.75
CA GLY A 185 13.75 -16.99 11.08
C GLY A 185 14.88 -16.06 10.64
N ILE A 186 15.68 -16.45 9.64
CA ILE A 186 16.80 -15.65 9.15
C ILE A 186 16.22 -14.47 8.37
N ILE A 187 16.71 -13.27 8.69
CA ILE A 187 16.35 -12.04 8.00
C ILE A 187 17.48 -11.71 7.02
N PRO A 188 17.20 -11.62 5.71
CA PRO A 188 18.21 -11.27 4.73
C PRO A 188 18.62 -9.80 4.86
N GLU A 189 19.81 -9.48 4.37
CA GLU A 189 20.21 -8.09 4.16
C GLU A 189 19.22 -7.40 3.21
N ARG A 190 18.93 -6.14 3.50
CA ARG A 190 18.01 -5.33 2.71
C ARG A 190 18.66 -4.95 1.36
N PRO A 191 17.91 -4.96 0.24
CA PRO A 191 18.39 -4.38 -1.00
C PRO A 191 18.87 -2.94 -0.83
N ALA A 192 20.03 -2.60 -1.41
CA ALA A 192 20.60 -1.26 -1.39
C ALA A 192 19.80 -0.31 -2.29
N ALA A 193 18.63 0.12 -1.82
CA ALA A 193 17.76 1.09 -2.47
C ALA A 193 17.64 2.34 -1.60
N ASP A 194 18.05 3.49 -2.14
CA ASP A 194 17.87 4.78 -1.48
C ASP A 194 16.46 5.31 -1.77
N TRP A 195 15.61 5.35 -0.75
CA TRP A 195 14.24 5.88 -0.86
C TRP A 195 14.17 7.41 -0.76
N THR A 196 15.26 8.06 -0.37
CA THR A 196 15.32 9.51 -0.10
C THR A 196 15.76 10.35 -1.30
N ILE A 197 16.33 9.70 -2.34
CA ILE A 197 16.69 10.40 -3.58
C ILE A 197 15.44 10.98 -4.26
N PRO A 198 15.53 12.21 -4.81
CA PRO A 198 14.40 12.86 -5.47
C PRO A 198 13.73 11.98 -6.53
N SER A 199 12.40 11.90 -6.47
CA SER A 199 11.59 11.03 -7.34
C SER A 199 11.67 11.42 -8.82
N GLY A 200 11.86 12.71 -9.12
CA GLY A 200 11.80 13.27 -10.47
C GLY A 200 10.38 13.28 -11.06
N ARG A 201 9.35 13.02 -10.25
CA ARG A 201 7.94 12.94 -10.70
C ARG A 201 7.31 14.29 -11.03
N SER A 202 7.92 15.40 -10.61
CA SER A 202 7.51 16.75 -11.03
C SER A 202 7.48 16.93 -12.55
N ARG A 203 8.26 16.14 -13.31
CA ARG A 203 8.25 16.15 -14.78
C ARG A 203 6.94 15.69 -15.41
N VAL A 204 6.08 14.97 -14.67
CA VAL A 204 4.78 14.46 -15.15
C VAL A 204 3.58 15.11 -14.46
N GLY A 205 3.80 16.20 -13.70
CA GLY A 205 2.74 16.98 -13.07
C GLY A 205 3.09 17.50 -11.67
N PRO A 206 2.34 18.49 -11.15
CA PRO A 206 2.46 18.93 -9.76
C PRO A 206 1.97 17.85 -8.79
N ALA A 207 2.35 17.96 -7.51
CA ALA A 207 1.80 17.12 -6.46
C ALA A 207 0.52 17.79 -5.97
N CYS A 208 -0.62 17.13 -6.13
CA CYS A 208 -1.89 17.65 -5.66
C CYS A 208 -2.63 16.68 -4.74
N LEU A 209 -3.62 17.22 -4.04
CA LEU A 209 -4.68 16.50 -3.34
C LEU A 209 -6.03 16.98 -3.86
N TRP A 210 -7.08 16.22 -3.60
CA TRP A 210 -8.44 16.64 -3.89
C TRP A 210 -9.06 17.31 -2.68
N THR A 211 -9.87 18.34 -2.86
CA THR A 211 -10.83 18.79 -1.85
C THR A 211 -12.05 17.87 -1.87
N ALA A 212 -12.88 17.91 -0.83
CA ALA A 212 -14.11 17.10 -0.75
C ALA A 212 -15.10 17.41 -1.89
N ASP A 213 -15.15 18.66 -2.36
CA ASP A 213 -15.95 19.12 -3.50
C ASP A 213 -15.29 18.86 -4.87
N GLY A 214 -14.10 18.26 -4.90
CA GLY A 214 -13.43 17.79 -6.11
C GLY A 214 -12.56 18.82 -6.83
N GLN A 215 -12.10 19.85 -6.13
CA GLN A 215 -11.08 20.78 -6.63
C GLN A 215 -9.68 20.27 -6.34
N LEU A 216 -8.70 20.71 -7.12
CA LEU A 216 -7.29 20.38 -6.91
C LEU A 216 -6.65 21.37 -5.92
N LEU A 217 -5.94 20.83 -4.94
CA LEU A 217 -5.15 21.56 -3.97
C LEU A 217 -3.67 21.20 -4.17
N SER A 218 -2.80 22.17 -4.43
CA SER A 218 -1.35 21.92 -4.56
C SER A 218 -0.72 21.58 -3.22
N ALA A 219 0.22 20.64 -3.22
CA ALA A 219 1.01 20.25 -2.06
C ALA A 219 2.43 20.88 -2.09
N PRO A 220 3.09 21.08 -0.93
CA PRO A 220 2.62 20.72 0.42
C PRO A 220 1.48 21.63 0.88
N ILE A 221 0.50 21.04 1.57
CA ILE A 221 -0.43 21.83 2.37
C ILE A 221 0.39 22.23 3.59
N GLU A 222 0.66 23.51 3.76
CA GLU A 222 1.26 24.00 5.00
C GLU A 222 0.36 23.57 6.16
N ASP A 223 0.93 22.90 7.17
CA ASP A 223 0.25 22.69 8.44
C ASP A 223 0.01 24.08 9.04
N ASP A 224 -1.19 24.62 8.84
CA ASP A 224 -1.68 25.71 9.69
C ASP A 224 -1.80 25.10 11.10
N GLN A 225 -0.78 25.40 11.93
CA GLN A 225 -0.62 25.19 13.37
C GLN A 225 -1.77 24.50 14.13
#